data_AF-A0A396FPB0-F1
#
_entry.id   AF-A0A396FPB0-F1
#
_cell.length_a   1.000
_cell.length_b   1.000
_cell.length_c   1.000
_cell.angle_alpha   90.00
_cell.angle_beta   90.00
_cell.angle_gamma   90.00
#
_symmetry.space_group_name_H-M   'P 1'
#
loop_
_entity.id
_entity.type
_entity.pdbx_description
1 polymer ?
#
loop_
_entity_poly.entity_id
_entity_poly.type
_entity_poly.pdbx_seq_one_letter_code
_entity_poly.pdbx_strand_id
1 'polypeptide(L)'
;MKDLTKGKPSKLILAFAIPIFMANILQLTYSIVDTRIVGSYLGENSLAAVGATTTLSNLMIGFLMGMAVSYIFIIIAGLVATFLYDACAAALRALGDTVTPLVSSSLEMVGKIVIAFTLVPLLGYTGVIVAEPIVWFIMVIPLLVKIYTMPVLRKQGHGI
;
A
#
# COMPACT_ATOMS: atom_id res chain seq x y z
N MET A 1 -5.32 -21.27 8.12
CA MET A 1 -5.11 -19.82 8.27
C MET A 1 -5.30 -19.49 9.74
N LYS A 2 -4.31 -18.87 10.39
CA LYS A 2 -4.35 -18.56 11.84
C LYS A 2 -5.24 -17.34 12.03
N ASP A 3 -6.29 -17.46 12.84
CA ASP A 3 -7.27 -16.41 13.08
C ASP A 3 -6.61 -15.21 13.78
N LEU A 4 -6.58 -14.05 13.13
CA LEU A 4 -5.87 -12.85 13.58
C LEU A 4 -6.77 -11.96 14.46
N THR A 5 -8.01 -12.37 14.71
CA THR A 5 -9.02 -11.60 15.49
C THR A 5 -9.26 -12.16 16.89
N LYS A 6 -8.64 -13.29 17.23
CA LYS A 6 -8.75 -13.95 18.54
C LYS A 6 -7.37 -14.12 19.17
N GLY A 7 -7.07 -13.30 20.17
CA GLY A 7 -5.84 -13.43 20.98
C GLY A 7 -5.32 -12.11 21.54
N LYS A 8 -4.27 -12.17 22.38
CA LYS A 8 -3.58 -10.97 22.88
C LYS A 8 -2.82 -10.33 21.70
N PRO A 9 -3.17 -9.11 21.26
CA PRO A 9 -2.57 -8.47 20.07
C PRO A 9 -1.05 -8.31 20.18
N SER A 10 -0.53 -8.17 21.40
CA SER A 10 0.91 -8.09 21.65
C SER A 10 1.70 -9.34 21.23
N LYS A 11 1.18 -10.56 21.42
CA LYS A 11 1.87 -11.79 20.98
C LYS A 11 1.87 -11.94 19.45
N LEU A 12 0.86 -11.40 18.77
CA LEU A 12 0.74 -11.50 17.33
C LEU A 12 1.70 -10.53 16.63
N ILE A 13 1.74 -9.27 17.09
CA ILE A 13 2.71 -8.28 16.60
C ILE A 13 4.14 -8.76 16.88
N LEU A 14 4.41 -9.29 18.08
CA LEU A 14 5.74 -9.80 18.41
C LEU A 14 6.13 -11.04 17.58
N ALA A 15 5.17 -11.93 17.28
CA ALA A 15 5.41 -13.09 16.42
C ALA A 15 5.68 -12.71 14.95
N PHE A 16 5.21 -11.56 14.47
CA PHE A 16 5.57 -11.01 13.16
C PHE A 16 6.87 -10.19 13.21
N ALA A 17 7.11 -9.45 14.29
CA ALA A 17 8.28 -8.61 14.44
C ALA A 17 9.57 -9.40 14.65
N ILE A 18 9.53 -10.48 15.44
CA ILE A 18 10.73 -11.31 15.75
C ILE A 18 11.36 -11.88 14.47
N PRO A 19 10.62 -12.54 13.55
CA PRO A 19 11.21 -13.05 12.32
C PRO A 19 11.81 -11.95 11.43
N ILE A 20 11.13 -10.81 11.30
CA ILE A 20 11.61 -9.67 10.48
C ILE A 20 12.88 -9.06 11.09
N PHE A 21 12.91 -8.91 12.41
CA PHE A 21 14.07 -8.42 13.13
C PHE A 21 15.25 -9.38 12.99
N MET A 22 15.01 -10.69 13.14
CA MET A 22 16.03 -11.72 12.94
C MET A 22 16.56 -11.71 11.51
N ALA A 23 15.68 -11.56 10.51
CA ALA A 23 16.07 -11.46 9.10
C ALA A 23 16.97 -10.24 8.84
N ASN A 24 16.68 -9.08 9.44
CA ASN A 24 17.54 -7.90 9.34
C ASN A 24 18.91 -8.11 9.98
N ILE A 25 18.99 -8.79 11.13
CA ILE A 25 20.27 -9.14 11.76
C ILE A 25 21.08 -10.09 10.89
N LEU A 26 20.44 -11.12 10.31
CA LEU A 26 21.10 -12.05 9.41
C LEU A 26 21.63 -11.35 8.15
N GLN A 27 20.84 -10.42 7.60
CA GLN A 27 21.26 -9.61 6.46
C GLN A 27 22.49 -8.75 6.78
N LEU A 28 22.52 -8.08 7.94
CA LEU A 28 23.66 -7.29 8.39
C LEU A 28 24.90 -8.17 8.64
N THR A 29 24.70 -9.34 9.26
CA THR A 29 25.79 -10.30 9.51
C THR A 29 26.38 -10.79 8.19
N TYR A 30 25.54 -11.11 7.20
CA TYR A 30 25.98 -11.48 5.87
C TYR A 30 26.84 -10.39 5.22
N SER A 31 26.39 -9.13 5.25
CA SER A 31 27.18 -8.00 4.73
C SER A 31 28.52 -7.80 5.46
N ILE A 32 28.58 -8.02 6.78
CA ILE A 32 29.83 -7.93 7.54
C ILE A 32 30.78 -9.07 7.14
N VAL A 33 30.28 -10.29 7.03
CA VAL A 33 31.07 -11.46 6.64
C VAL A 33 31.63 -11.29 5.24
N ASP A 34 30.81 -10.87 4.28
CA ASP A 34 31.23 -10.61 2.89
C ASP A 34 32.35 -9.56 2.84
N THR A 35 32.14 -8.41 3.51
CA THR A 35 33.16 -7.35 3.60
C THR A 35 34.45 -7.85 4.24
N ARG A 36 34.36 -8.71 5.28
CA ARG A 36 35.53 -9.24 5.97
C ARG A 36 36.32 -10.23 5.12
N ILE A 37 35.63 -11.10 4.39
CA ILE A 37 36.22 -12.07 3.45
C ILE A 37 36.93 -11.32 2.31
N VAL A 38 36.25 -10.36 1.67
CA VAL A 38 36.88 -9.53 0.63
C VAL A 38 38.12 -8.81 1.17
N GLY A 39 38.05 -8.29 2.39
CA GLY A 39 39.19 -7.67 3.06
C GLY A 39 40.38 -8.59 3.32
N SER A 40 40.14 -9.81 3.82
CA SER A 40 41.21 -10.73 4.17
C SER A 40 41.82 -11.45 2.96
N TYR A 41 41.01 -11.76 1.94
CA TYR A 41 41.46 -12.55 0.79
C TYR A 41 41.91 -11.69 -0.40
N LEU A 42 41.28 -10.53 -0.62
CA LEU A 42 41.54 -9.68 -1.80
C LEU A 42 42.29 -8.38 -1.45
N GLY A 43 42.58 -8.15 -0.16
CA GLY A 43 43.41 -7.06 0.33
C GLY A 43 42.72 -5.69 0.41
N GLU A 44 43.45 -4.68 0.86
CA GLU A 44 42.94 -3.33 1.16
C GLU A 44 42.35 -2.61 -0.07
N ASN A 45 42.93 -2.80 -1.26
CA ASN A 45 42.42 -2.20 -2.49
C ASN A 45 41.01 -2.69 -2.85
N SER A 46 40.73 -3.97 -2.64
CA SER A 46 39.38 -4.52 -2.87
C SER A 46 38.40 -4.06 -1.80
N LEU A 47 38.85 -3.91 -0.55
CA LEU A 47 38.02 -3.36 0.51
C LEU A 47 37.63 -1.89 0.24
N ALA A 48 38.58 -1.08 -0.24
CA ALA A 48 38.34 0.30 -0.66
C ALA A 48 37.34 0.37 -1.83
N ALA A 49 37.43 -0.57 -2.78
CA ALA A 49 36.48 -0.69 -3.87
C ALA A 49 35.05 -1.04 -3.37
N VAL A 50 34.90 -1.96 -2.42
CA VAL A 50 33.60 -2.30 -1.81
C VAL A 50 33.00 -1.10 -1.07
N GLY A 51 33.81 -0.30 -0.37
CA GLY A 51 33.35 0.95 0.25
C GLY A 51 32.83 1.97 -0.76
N ALA A 52 33.54 2.14 -1.88
CA ALA A 52 33.13 3.01 -2.97
C ALA A 52 31.83 2.53 -3.64
N THR A 53 31.69 1.23 -3.92
CA THR A 53 30.45 0.67 -4.51
C THR A 53 29.27 0.71 -3.56
N THR A 54 29.50 0.58 -2.25
CA THR A 54 28.45 0.71 -1.22
C THR A 54 27.91 2.13 -1.16
N THR A 55 28.77 3.14 -1.28
CA THR A 55 28.36 4.56 -1.31
C THR A 55 27.49 4.85 -2.55
N LEU A 56 27.91 4.34 -3.72
CA LEU A 56 27.12 4.46 -4.94
C LEU A 56 25.77 3.73 -4.84
N SER A 57 25.77 2.52 -4.29
CA SER A 57 24.54 1.73 -4.08
C SER A 57 23.58 2.44 -3.12
N ASN A 58 24.08 3.03 -2.04
CA ASN A 58 23.27 3.80 -1.09
C ASN A 58 22.66 5.05 -1.72
N LEU A 59 23.39 5.74 -2.61
CA LEU A 59 22.84 6.87 -3.37
C LEU A 59 21.68 6.42 -4.26
N MET A 60 21.85 5.31 -4.98
CA MET A 60 20.79 4.76 -5.84
C MET A 60 19.57 4.32 -5.02
N ILE A 61 19.78 3.58 -3.93
CA ILE A 61 18.71 3.13 -3.04
C ILE A 61 18.00 4.34 -2.43
N GLY A 62 18.73 5.37 -1.99
CA GLY A 62 18.16 6.59 -1.44
C GLY A 62 17.31 7.36 -2.45
N PHE A 63 17.77 7.45 -3.70
CA PHE A 63 16.98 8.06 -4.78
C PHE A 63 15.70 7.28 -5.07
N LEU A 64 15.79 5.95 -5.20
CA LEU A 64 14.64 5.08 -5.42
C LEU A 64 13.65 5.12 -4.25
N MET A 65 14.15 5.10 -3.00
CA MET A 65 13.33 5.28 -1.81
C MET A 65 12.65 6.64 -1.79
N GLY A 66 13.33 7.73 -2.15
CA GLY A 66 12.73 9.06 -2.21
C GLY A 66 11.54 9.12 -3.17
N MET A 67 11.69 8.54 -4.36
CA MET A 67 10.57 8.42 -5.31
C MET A 67 9.43 7.55 -4.75
N ALA A 68 9.75 6.39 -4.17
CA ALA A 68 8.74 5.49 -3.60
C ALA A 68 7.97 6.12 -2.42
N VAL A 69 8.64 6.89 -1.56
CA VAL A 69 8.01 7.57 -0.42
C VAL A 69 7.01 8.63 -0.90
N SER A 70 7.32 9.37 -1.97
CA SER A 70 6.40 10.36 -2.53
C SER A 70 5.08 9.72 -3.00
N TYR A 71 5.15 8.54 -3.61
CA TYR A 71 4.00 7.75 -4.02
C TYR A 71 3.18 7.24 -2.82
N ILE A 72 3.87 6.66 -1.82
CA ILE A 72 3.23 6.14 -0.61
C ILE A 72 2.49 7.24 0.15
N PHE A 73 3.08 8.44 0.26
CA PHE A 73 2.46 9.55 0.98
C PHE A 73 1.12 9.98 0.36
N ILE A 74 1.06 10.06 -0.97
CA ILE A 74 -0.16 10.42 -1.70
C ILE A 74 -1.22 9.31 -1.57
N ILE A 75 -0.81 8.04 -1.62
CA ILE A 75 -1.72 6.91 -1.39
C ILE A 75 -2.30 6.91 0.02
N ILE A 76 -1.49 7.20 1.04
CA ILE A 76 -1.97 7.25 2.42
C ILE A 76 -3.08 8.30 2.57
N ALA A 77 -3.01 9.43 1.87
CA ALA A 77 -4.06 10.44 1.88
C ALA A 77 -5.40 9.91 1.36
N GLY A 78 -5.38 8.99 0.38
CA GLY A 78 -6.57 8.36 -0.17
C GLY A 78 -7.04 7.08 0.56
N LEU A 79 -6.23 6.56 1.48
CA LEU A 79 -6.46 5.28 2.16
C LEU A 79 -7.80 5.23 2.90
N VAL A 80 -8.23 6.34 3.50
CA VAL A 80 -9.51 6.44 4.22
C VAL A 80 -10.69 6.14 3.28
N ALA A 81 -10.64 6.61 2.03
CA ALA A 81 -11.69 6.37 1.05
C ALA A 81 -11.76 4.88 0.66
N THR A 82 -10.61 4.23 0.48
CA THR A 82 -10.53 2.79 0.15
C THR A 82 -11.05 1.92 1.29
N PHE A 83 -10.70 2.22 2.54
CA PHE A 83 -11.23 1.49 3.70
C PHE A 83 -12.75 1.61 3.83
N LEU A 84 -13.30 2.81 3.60
CA LEU A 84 -14.76 3.02 3.61
C LEU A 84 -15.44 2.26 2.47
N TYR A 85 -14.84 2.26 1.28
CA TYR A 85 -15.32 1.48 0.13
C TYR A 85 -15.38 -0.01 0.45
N ASP A 86 -14.28 -0.59 0.94
CA ASP A 86 -14.20 -2.03 1.22
C ASP A 86 -15.21 -2.45 2.29
N ALA A 87 -15.38 -1.64 3.35
CA ALA A 87 -16.38 -1.88 4.38
C ALA A 87 -17.81 -1.85 3.81
N CYS A 88 -18.13 -0.84 3.01
CA CYS A 88 -19.46 -0.70 2.40
C CYS A 88 -19.73 -1.78 1.36
N ALA A 89 -18.76 -2.11 0.52
CA ALA A 89 -18.85 -3.17 -0.48
C ALA A 89 -19.04 -4.54 0.19
N ALA A 90 -18.32 -4.81 1.29
CA ALA A 90 -18.51 -6.04 2.06
C ALA A 90 -19.90 -6.10 2.70
N ALA A 91 -20.39 -5.00 3.28
CA ALA A 91 -21.74 -4.92 3.86
C ALA A 91 -22.85 -5.14 2.81
N LEU A 92 -22.73 -4.52 1.63
CA LEU A 92 -23.69 -4.70 0.53
C LEU A 92 -23.70 -6.14 0.00
N ARG A 93 -22.53 -6.75 -0.17
CA ARG A 93 -22.41 -8.16 -0.57
C ARG A 93 -22.98 -9.11 0.49
N ALA A 94 -22.81 -8.79 1.79
CA ALA A 94 -23.40 -9.57 2.89
C ALA A 94 -24.94 -9.49 2.91
N LEU A 95 -25.52 -8.37 2.48
CA LEU A 95 -26.97 -8.18 2.33
C LEU A 95 -27.55 -8.78 1.03
N GLY A 96 -26.71 -9.40 0.19
CA GLY A 96 -27.10 -10.02 -1.08
C GLY A 96 -27.06 -9.11 -2.30
N ASP A 97 -26.64 -7.84 -2.16
CA ASP A 97 -26.50 -6.90 -3.29
C ASP A 97 -25.05 -6.88 -3.81
N THR A 98 -24.80 -7.66 -4.86
CA THR A 98 -23.49 -7.74 -5.52
C THR A 98 -23.34 -6.73 -6.67
N VAL A 99 -24.44 -6.15 -7.16
CA VAL A 99 -24.46 -5.35 -8.39
C VAL A 99 -23.88 -3.96 -8.16
N THR A 100 -24.19 -3.29 -7.05
CA THR A 100 -23.63 -1.95 -6.78
C THR A 100 -22.13 -1.93 -6.52
N PRO A 101 -21.55 -2.85 -5.72
CA PRO A 101 -20.10 -2.95 -5.59
C PRO A 101 -19.43 -3.22 -6.95
N LEU A 102 -20.06 -4.03 -7.80
CA LEU A 102 -19.54 -4.32 -9.15
C LEU A 102 -19.52 -3.07 -10.04
N VAL A 103 -20.62 -2.31 -10.07
CA VAL A 103 -20.69 -1.05 -10.84
C VAL A 103 -19.66 -0.04 -10.33
N SER A 104 -19.46 0.04 -9.01
CA SER A 104 -18.48 0.94 -8.41
C SER A 104 -17.03 0.56 -8.77
N SER A 105 -16.69 -0.73 -8.76
CA SER A 105 -15.38 -1.21 -9.23
C SER A 105 -15.17 -0.99 -10.72
N SER A 106 -16.19 -1.18 -11.55
CA SER A 106 -16.11 -0.90 -12.99
C SER A 106 -15.85 0.59 -13.25
N LEU A 107 -16.49 1.47 -12.47
CA LEU A 107 -16.29 2.92 -12.58
C LEU A 107 -14.90 3.35 -12.11
N GLU A 108 -14.31 2.65 -11.14
CA GLU A 108 -12.91 2.84 -10.74
C GLU A 108 -11.95 2.54 -11.89
N MET A 109 -12.16 1.41 -12.57
CA MET A 109 -11.28 1.00 -13.66
C MET A 109 -11.36 2.00 -14.83
N VAL A 110 -12.57 2.43 -15.21
CA VAL A 110 -12.77 3.43 -16.27
C VAL A 110 -12.22 4.79 -15.84
N GLY A 111 -12.45 5.21 -14.59
CA GLY A 111 -11.94 6.46 -14.05
C GLY A 111 -10.42 6.53 -14.09
N LYS A 112 -9.73 5.44 -13.70
CA LYS A 112 -8.26 5.34 -13.80
C LYS A 112 -7.78 5.49 -15.23
N ILE A 113 -8.43 4.84 -16.18
CA ILE A 113 -8.07 4.93 -17.59
C ILE A 113 -8.25 6.36 -18.10
N VAL A 114 -9.41 6.97 -17.88
CA VAL A 114 -9.70 8.33 -18.38
C VAL A 114 -8.80 9.38 -17.74
N ILE A 115 -8.60 9.31 -16.42
CA ILE A 115 -7.75 10.27 -15.71
C ILE A 115 -6.28 10.05 -16.06
N ALA A 116 -5.82 8.80 -16.20
CA ALA A 116 -4.45 8.55 -16.65
C ALA A 116 -4.23 9.10 -18.07
N PHE A 117 -5.13 8.85 -19.02
CA PHE A 117 -4.99 9.37 -20.39
C PHE A 117 -5.03 10.91 -20.47
N THR A 118 -5.69 11.59 -19.54
CA THR A 118 -5.79 13.06 -19.53
C THR A 118 -4.69 13.74 -18.70
N LEU A 119 -4.40 13.26 -17.49
CA LEU A 119 -3.41 13.89 -16.60
C LEU A 119 -1.97 13.49 -16.89
N VAL A 120 -1.71 12.29 -17.42
CA VAL A 120 -0.33 11.84 -17.70
C VAL A 120 0.37 12.67 -18.78
N PRO A 121 -0.28 13.06 -19.90
CA PRO A 121 0.34 13.96 -20.88
C PRO A 121 0.66 15.36 -20.35
N LEU A 122 -0.06 15.81 -19.31
CA LEU A 122 0.08 17.15 -18.73
C LEU A 122 1.10 17.21 -17.59
N LEU A 123 1.16 16.17 -16.74
CA LEU A 123 1.90 16.17 -15.48
C LEU A 123 2.93 15.03 -15.36
N GLY A 124 3.06 14.19 -16.39
CA GLY A 124 3.99 13.05 -16.38
C GLY A 124 3.69 12.06 -15.25
N TYR A 125 4.73 11.64 -14.53
CA TYR A 125 4.61 10.68 -13.43
C TYR A 125 3.69 11.19 -12.31
N THR A 126 3.74 12.49 -11.98
CA THR A 126 2.87 13.09 -10.96
C THR A 126 1.39 12.93 -11.31
N GLY A 127 1.05 12.93 -12.60
CA GLY A 127 -0.31 12.68 -13.10
C GLY A 127 -0.83 11.28 -12.77
N VAL A 128 0.04 10.26 -12.78
CA VAL A 128 -0.31 8.89 -12.37
C VAL A 128 -0.61 8.85 -10.88
N ILE A 129 0.27 9.43 -10.06
CA ILE A 129 0.17 9.35 -8.60
C ILE A 129 -1.10 10.03 -8.07
N VAL A 130 -1.51 11.16 -8.68
CA VAL A 130 -2.73 11.86 -8.27
C VAL A 130 -4.00 11.25 -8.85
N ALA A 131 -3.91 10.50 -9.95
CA ALA A 131 -5.07 9.85 -10.55
C ALA A 131 -5.71 8.84 -9.58
N GLU A 132 -4.89 8.09 -8.85
CA GLU A 132 -5.35 7.06 -7.91
C GLU A 132 -6.23 7.60 -6.77
N PRO A 133 -5.79 8.58 -5.96
CA PRO A 133 -6.64 9.14 -4.91
C PRO A 133 -7.87 9.85 -5.50
N ILE A 134 -7.76 10.53 -6.64
CA ILE A 134 -8.92 11.18 -7.29
C ILE A 134 -9.99 10.15 -7.65
N VAL A 135 -9.61 9.02 -8.23
CA VAL A 135 -10.55 7.94 -8.56
C VAL A 135 -11.18 7.35 -7.29
N TRP A 136 -10.40 7.20 -6.22
CA TRP A 136 -10.93 6.74 -4.94
C TRP A 136 -11.99 7.69 -4.34
N PHE A 137 -11.87 9.00 -4.57
CA PHE A 137 -12.94 9.93 -4.18
C PHE A 137 -14.17 9.82 -5.09
N ILE A 138 -13.97 9.62 -6.41
CA ILE A 138 -15.08 9.46 -7.36
C ILE A 138 -15.90 8.19 -7.07
N MET A 139 -15.26 7.07 -6.72
CA MET A 139 -15.96 5.81 -6.43
C MET A 139 -16.81 5.85 -5.15
N VAL A 140 -16.56 6.79 -4.23
CA VAL A 140 -17.35 6.94 -3.00
C VAL A 140 -18.76 7.51 -3.31
N ILE A 141 -18.90 8.30 -4.39
CA ILE A 141 -20.16 8.96 -4.78
C ILE A 141 -21.31 7.96 -5.01
N PRO A 142 -21.20 6.94 -5.89
CA PRO A 142 -22.29 5.98 -6.11
C PRO A 142 -22.62 5.16 -4.86
N LEU A 143 -21.64 4.90 -3.99
CA LEU A 143 -21.85 4.20 -2.73
C LEU A 143 -22.63 5.04 -1.72
N LEU A 144 -22.29 6.32 -1.58
CA LEU A 144 -23.05 7.24 -0.74
C LEU A 144 -24.50 7.33 -1.21
N VAL A 145 -24.73 7.53 -2.51
CA VAL A 145 -26.10 7.58 -3.07
C VAL A 145 -26.88 6.32 -2.75
N LYS A 146 -26.27 5.14 -2.89
CA LYS A 146 -26.97 3.88 -2.62
C LYS A 146 -27.20 3.64 -1.12
N ILE A 147 -26.28 4.05 -0.24
CA ILE A 147 -26.50 4.03 1.21
C ILE A 147 -27.72 4.89 1.60
N TYR A 148 -27.87 6.08 1.01
CA TYR A 148 -29.03 6.94 1.27
C TYR A 148 -30.33 6.43 0.62
N THR A 149 -30.24 5.65 -0.44
CA THR A 149 -31.41 5.14 -1.17
C THR A 149 -31.89 3.77 -0.66
N MET A 150 -31.03 2.98 -0.01
CA MET A 150 -31.40 1.65 0.47
C MET A 150 -32.35 1.70 1.68
N PRO A 151 -33.55 1.10 1.58
CA PRO A 151 -34.56 1.14 2.65
C PRO A 151 -34.24 0.24 3.86
N VAL A 152 -33.19 -0.61 3.78
CA VAL A 152 -32.79 -1.53 4.86
C VAL A 152 -32.20 -0.79 6.06
N LEU A 153 -31.42 0.27 5.85
CA LEU A 153 -30.90 1.14 6.93
C LEU A 153 -31.98 2.09 7.49
N ARG A 154 -33.01 2.42 6.71
CA ARG A 154 -34.12 3.28 7.16
C ARG A 154 -35.14 2.55 8.04
N LYS A 155 -35.19 1.22 8.00
CA LYS A 155 -36.18 0.41 8.73
C LYS A 155 -35.73 -0.15 10.08
N GLN A 156 -34.45 -0.09 10.44
CA GLN A 156 -33.98 -0.47 11.79
C GLN A 156 -33.98 0.67 12.80
N GLY A 157 -34.30 1.91 12.41
CA GLY A 157 -34.41 3.07 13.30
C GLY A 157 -35.80 3.33 13.90
N HIS A 158 -36.83 2.57 13.53
CA HIS A 158 -38.18 2.69 14.08
C HIS A 158 -38.80 1.31 14.33
N GLY A 159 -38.27 0.64 15.35
CA GLY A 159 -38.84 -0.58 15.92
C GLY A 159 -38.57 -0.63 17.42
N ILE A 160 -39.06 0.39 18.12
CA ILE A 160 -39.62 0.24 19.47
C ILE A 160 -40.95 -0.51 19.36
#